data_AF-A0A1I6L4B4-F1
#
_entry.id   AF-A0A1I6L4B4-F1
#
_cell.length_a   1.000
_cell.length_b   1.000
_cell.length_c   1.000
_cell.angle_alpha   90.00
_cell.angle_beta   90.00
_cell.angle_gamma   90.00
#
_symmetry.space_group_name_H-M   'P 1'
#
loop_
_entity.id
_entity.type
_entity.pdbx_description
1 polymer ?
#
loop_
_entity_poly.entity_id
_entity_poly.type
_entity_poly.pdbx_seq_one_letter_code
_entity_poly.pdbx_strand_id
1 'polypeptide(L)'
;MTKRCFQVQAEDNVATLLEDAEAESVALLGLSAKATVVLLEPVVLGHKVCTRAIAAGELVIKYGVPIGVATRSIPVGAWIHLHNCASRVDERSNRLEIPHDAGRDIGHD
;
A
#
# COMPACT_ATOMS: atom_id res chain seq x y z
N MET A 1 -4.18 13.01 18.63
CA MET A 1 -5.22 12.18 17.99
C MET A 1 -4.52 10.98 17.38
N THR A 2 -5.05 9.77 17.51
CA THR A 2 -4.37 8.56 17.00
C THR A 2 -4.30 8.59 15.48
N LYS A 3 -3.11 8.36 14.93
CA LYS A 3 -2.87 8.29 13.48
C LYS A 3 -3.56 7.08 12.87
N ARG A 4 -3.81 7.12 11.56
CA ARG A 4 -4.70 6.16 10.89
C ARG A 4 -4.05 5.59 9.64
N CYS A 5 -4.38 4.33 9.36
CA CYS A 5 -4.15 3.70 8.08
C CYS A 5 -5.41 2.93 7.65
N PHE A 6 -5.52 2.62 6.37
CA PHE A 6 -6.69 1.98 5.79
C PHE A 6 -6.30 0.68 5.08
N GLN A 7 -6.90 -0.42 5.51
CA GLN A 7 -6.81 -1.72 4.85
C GLN A 7 -8.08 -1.96 4.05
N VAL A 8 -7.93 -2.21 2.75
CA VAL A 8 -9.07 -2.18 1.81
C VAL A 8 -9.82 -3.50 1.82
N GLN A 9 -9.11 -4.62 1.73
CA GLN A 9 -9.67 -5.98 1.79
C GLN A 9 -9.15 -6.74 3.00
N ALA A 10 -9.90 -7.73 3.47
CA ALA A 10 -9.50 -8.54 4.62
C ALA A 10 -8.23 -9.37 4.33
N GLU A 11 -8.03 -9.76 3.07
CA GLU A 11 -6.90 -10.55 2.59
C GLU A 11 -5.63 -9.72 2.35
N ASP A 12 -5.75 -8.39 2.33
CA ASP A 12 -4.60 -7.51 2.18
C ASP A 12 -3.63 -7.72 3.34
N ASN A 13 -2.35 -7.83 3.01
CA ASN A 13 -1.27 -7.91 4.02
C ASN A 13 -0.58 -6.57 4.26
N VAL A 14 -1.16 -5.50 3.72
CA VAL A 14 -0.73 -4.11 3.86
C VAL A 14 -1.92 -3.17 4.08
N ALA A 15 -1.66 -2.04 4.71
CA ALA A 15 -2.57 -0.89 4.80
C ALA A 15 -1.90 0.36 4.24
N THR A 16 -2.68 1.36 3.84
CA THR A 16 -2.16 2.66 3.38
C THR A 16 -2.26 3.69 4.50
N LEU A 17 -1.16 4.36 4.83
CA LEU A 17 -1.14 5.39 5.85
C LEU A 17 -1.91 6.64 5.38
N LEU A 18 -2.71 7.24 6.25
CA LEU A 18 -3.59 8.38 5.91
C LEU A 18 -3.03 9.73 6.37
N GLU A 19 -1.91 9.73 7.10
CA GLU A 19 -1.21 10.90 7.65
C GLU A 19 0.24 10.48 7.94
N ASP A 20 1.20 11.39 8.00
CA ASP A 20 2.55 11.06 8.51
C ASP A 20 2.46 10.55 9.96
N ALA A 21 3.24 9.51 10.25
CA ALA A 21 3.32 8.89 11.57
C ALA A 21 4.76 8.43 11.87
N GLU A 22 5.14 8.50 13.14
CA GLU A 22 6.43 8.04 13.63
C GLU A 22 6.37 6.54 13.98
N ALA A 23 7.36 6.01 14.69
CA ALA A 23 7.32 4.66 15.28
C ALA A 23 6.29 4.60 16.44
N GLU A 24 5.00 4.57 16.09
CA GLU A 24 3.87 4.67 17.01
C GLU A 24 2.72 3.73 16.63
N SER A 25 1.74 3.59 17.54
CA SER A 25 0.52 2.84 17.25
C SER A 25 -0.44 3.65 16.39
N VAL A 26 -0.84 3.09 15.25
CA VAL A 26 -1.83 3.67 14.34
C VAL A 26 -3.09 2.81 14.30
N ALA A 27 -4.26 3.44 14.18
CA ALA A 27 -5.53 2.76 13.99
C ALA A 27 -5.61 2.15 12.59
N LEU A 28 -5.97 0.86 12.50
CA LEU A 28 -6.34 0.21 11.25
C LEU A 28 -7.83 0.39 11.02
N LEU A 29 -8.17 1.05 9.93
CA LEU A 29 -9.54 1.23 9.45
C LEU A 29 -9.82 0.30 8.27
N GLY A 30 -11.10 0.19 7.89
CA GLY A 30 -11.54 -0.61 6.75
C GLY A 30 -11.90 -2.04 7.14
N LEU A 31 -11.52 -3.02 6.31
CA LEU A 31 -11.86 -4.44 6.50
C LEU A 31 -10.79 -5.24 7.28
N SER A 32 -9.97 -4.54 8.05
CA SER A 32 -8.95 -5.18 8.89
C SER A 32 -9.58 -6.00 10.02
N ALA A 33 -9.02 -7.18 10.29
CA ALA A 33 -9.33 -7.96 11.49
C ALA A 33 -8.70 -7.38 12.78
N LYS A 34 -7.69 -6.50 12.64
CA LYS A 34 -6.99 -5.83 13.75
C LYS A 34 -7.47 -4.39 13.90
N ALA A 35 -7.53 -3.90 15.14
CA ALA A 35 -7.87 -2.51 15.43
C ALA A 35 -6.68 -1.55 15.24
N THR A 36 -5.45 -2.01 15.43
CA THR A 36 -4.24 -1.19 15.35
C THR A 36 -3.04 -1.95 14.79
N VAL A 37 -2.02 -1.20 14.36
CA VAL A 37 -0.68 -1.70 14.09
C VAL A 37 0.34 -0.72 14.70
N VAL A 38 1.45 -1.24 15.22
CA VAL A 38 2.56 -0.41 15.71
C VAL A 38 3.59 -0.29 14.58
N LEU A 39 3.89 0.93 14.16
CA LEU A 39 4.93 1.18 13.16
C LEU A 39 6.32 1.01 13.77
N LEU A 40 7.26 0.52 12.97
CA LEU A 40 8.64 0.28 13.41
C LEU A 40 9.58 1.45 13.11
N GLU A 41 9.20 2.29 12.15
CA GLU A 41 9.94 3.47 11.74
C GLU A 41 8.96 4.56 11.27
N PRO A 42 9.43 5.81 11.08
CA PRO A 42 8.59 6.86 10.51
C PRO A 42 8.15 6.51 9.09
N VAL A 43 6.88 6.72 8.79
CA VAL A 43 6.29 6.46 7.48
C VAL A 43 5.47 7.67 7.05
N VAL A 44 5.68 8.09 5.79
CA VAL A 44 5.00 9.23 5.19
C VAL A 44 3.62 8.82 4.68
N LEU A 45 2.68 9.77 4.69
CA LEU A 45 1.36 9.70 4.07
C LEU A 45 1.36 8.93 2.74
N GLY A 46 0.37 8.06 2.54
CA GLY A 46 0.14 7.35 1.28
C GLY A 46 1.02 6.12 1.09
N HIS A 47 2.05 5.92 1.90
CA HIS A 47 2.86 4.71 1.85
C HIS A 47 2.18 3.51 2.52
N LYS A 48 2.67 2.33 2.15
CA LYS A 48 2.14 1.05 2.61
C LYS A 48 2.84 0.62 3.89
N VAL A 49 2.07 0.12 4.86
CA VAL A 49 2.56 -0.47 6.10
C VAL A 49 2.13 -1.93 6.19
N CYS A 50 3.00 -2.78 6.71
CA CYS A 50 2.81 -4.23 6.80
C CYS A 50 1.83 -4.59 7.92
N THR A 51 0.73 -5.30 7.64
CA THR A 51 -0.31 -5.61 8.65
C THR A 51 -0.22 -7.04 9.20
N ARG A 52 0.52 -7.92 8.52
CA ARG A 52 0.95 -9.24 8.99
C ARG A 52 2.39 -9.49 8.55
N ALA A 53 3.13 -10.36 9.22
CA ALA A 53 4.48 -10.69 8.75
C ALA A 53 4.43 -11.30 7.34
N ILE A 54 5.39 -10.93 6.50
CA ILE A 54 5.55 -11.40 5.12
C ILE A 54 6.95 -11.99 4.99
N ALA A 55 7.07 -13.26 4.60
CA ALA A 55 8.37 -13.90 4.41
C ALA A 55 9.06 -13.41 3.11
N ALA A 56 10.39 -13.54 3.04
CA ALA A 56 11.10 -13.30 1.78
C ALA A 56 10.56 -14.22 0.67
N GLY A 57 10.32 -13.67 -0.52
CA GLY A 57 9.70 -14.37 -1.65
C GLY A 57 8.17 -14.47 -1.59
N GLU A 58 7.54 -14.07 -0.49
CA GLU A 58 6.07 -14.06 -0.37
C GLU A 58 5.45 -12.83 -1.07
N LEU A 59 4.20 -12.97 -1.49
CA LEU A 59 3.44 -11.92 -2.17
C LEU A 59 3.05 -10.79 -1.22
N VAL A 60 3.24 -9.56 -1.68
CA VAL A 60 2.58 -8.38 -1.10
C VAL A 60 1.24 -8.20 -1.80
N ILE A 61 0.15 -8.21 -1.05
CA ILE A 61 -1.23 -8.22 -1.54
C ILE A 61 -1.92 -6.93 -1.10
N LYS A 62 -2.45 -6.19 -2.07
CA LYS A 62 -3.27 -4.99 -1.85
C LYS A 62 -4.44 -5.00 -2.81
N TYR A 63 -5.62 -4.60 -2.36
CA TYR A 63 -6.86 -4.69 -3.14
C TYR A 63 -7.20 -6.14 -3.55
N GLY A 64 -6.79 -7.13 -2.76
CA GLY A 64 -7.00 -8.55 -3.07
C GLY A 64 -6.15 -9.11 -4.21
N VAL A 65 -5.19 -8.34 -4.75
CA VAL A 65 -4.29 -8.79 -5.83
C VAL A 65 -2.81 -8.68 -5.43
N PRO A 66 -1.93 -9.54 -5.97
CA PRO A 66 -0.49 -9.43 -5.73
C PRO A 66 0.09 -8.20 -6.43
N ILE A 67 0.59 -7.24 -5.66
CA ILE A 67 1.23 -6.01 -6.18
C ILE A 67 2.76 -6.10 -6.21
N GLY A 68 3.32 -7.11 -5.55
CA GLY A 68 4.76 -7.22 -5.36
C GLY A 68 5.18 -8.55 -4.74
N VAL A 69 6.48 -8.72 -4.60
CA VAL A 69 7.12 -9.82 -3.88
C VAL A 69 8.09 -9.24 -2.87
N ALA A 70 8.04 -9.72 -1.64
CA ALA A 70 8.98 -9.32 -0.59
C ALA A 70 10.40 -9.77 -0.96
N THR A 71 11.36 -8.84 -1.01
CA THR A 71 12.77 -9.16 -1.34
C THR A 71 13.55 -9.65 -0.12
N ARG A 72 12.98 -9.46 1.07
CA ARG A 72 13.46 -9.90 2.39
C ARG A 72 12.25 -10.08 3.29
N SER A 73 12.43 -10.73 4.44
CA SER A 73 11.36 -10.82 5.44
C SER A 73 10.94 -9.42 5.92
N ILE A 74 9.63 -9.20 6.03
CA ILE A 74 9.03 -7.94 6.41
C ILE A 74 8.16 -8.16 7.66
N PRO A 75 8.55 -7.62 8.83
CA PRO A 75 7.76 -7.75 10.04
C PRO A 75 6.49 -6.88 9.98
N VAL A 76 5.53 -7.18 10.85
CA VAL A 76 4.35 -6.33 11.09
C VAL A 76 4.80 -4.92 11.46
N GLY A 77 4.15 -3.90 10.92
CA GLY A 77 4.45 -2.50 11.20
C GLY A 77 5.51 -1.86 10.32
N ALA A 78 6.24 -2.66 9.52
CA ALA A 78 7.28 -2.14 8.65
C ALA A 78 6.72 -1.41 7.41
N TRP A 79 7.46 -0.42 6.93
CA TRP A 79 7.24 0.32 5.71
C TRP A 79 7.50 -0.53 4.48
N ILE A 80 6.49 -0.72 3.63
CA ILE A 80 6.60 -1.47 2.38
C ILE A 80 6.99 -0.51 1.25
N HIS A 81 8.22 -0.64 0.76
CA HIS A 81 8.72 0.13 -0.39
C HIS A 81 9.81 -0.64 -1.18
N LEU A 82 10.49 0.03 -2.10
CA LEU A 82 11.42 -0.60 -3.06
C LEU A 82 12.60 -1.32 -2.38
N HIS A 83 12.96 -0.92 -1.16
CA HIS A 83 14.04 -1.55 -0.41
C HIS A 83 13.70 -2.95 0.12
N ASN A 84 12.41 -3.29 0.25
CA ASN A 84 11.95 -4.59 0.77
C ASN A 84 10.87 -5.26 -0.07
N CYS A 85 10.39 -4.63 -1.13
CA CYS A 85 9.37 -5.15 -2.03
C CYS A 85 9.71 -4.81 -3.48
N ALA A 86 9.81 -5.85 -4.31
CA ALA A 86 9.90 -5.70 -5.76
C ALA A 86 8.48 -5.66 -6.33
N SER A 87 8.14 -4.60 -7.09
CA SER A 87 6.83 -4.49 -7.73
C SER A 87 6.64 -5.57 -8.78
N ARG A 88 5.44 -6.13 -8.86
CA ARG A 88 5.04 -6.99 -9.99
C ARG A 88 4.40 -6.11 -11.03
N VAL A 89 5.02 -6.02 -12.20
CA VAL A 89 4.37 -5.48 -13.40
C VAL A 89 3.65 -6.65 -14.07
N ASP A 90 2.33 -6.63 -14.03
CA ASP A 90 1.49 -7.53 -14.82
C ASP A 90 0.97 -6.82 -16.07
N GLU A 91 0.31 -7.55 -16.97
CA GLU A 91 -0.23 -6.99 -18.21
C GLU A 91 -1.21 -5.82 -17.96
N ARG A 92 -1.91 -5.83 -16.81
CA ARG A 92 -2.83 -4.74 -16.41
C ARG A 92 -2.08 -3.47 -16.06
N SER A 93 -0.90 -3.57 -15.46
CA SER A 93 -0.07 -2.44 -15.05
C SER A 93 0.59 -1.71 -16.23
N ASN A 94 0.70 -2.37 -17.40
CA ASN A 94 1.39 -1.83 -18.58
C ASN A 94 0.44 -1.18 -19.61
N ARG A 95 -0.88 -1.17 -19.35
CA ARG A 95 -1.88 -0.65 -20.28
C ARG A 95 -2.34 0.74 -19.86
N LEU A 96 -1.46 1.73 -19.98
CA LEU A 96 -1.86 3.13 -20.14
C LEU A 96 -2.25 3.35 -21.61
N GLU A 97 -3.40 2.81 -22.02
CA GLU A 97 -4.03 3.23 -23.28
C GLU A 97 -4.55 4.64 -23.07
N ILE A 98 -3.77 5.65 -23.46
CA ILE A 98 -4.30 7.01 -23.65
C ILE A 98 -5.10 6.95 -24.95
N PRO A 99 -6.44 7.10 -24.93
CA PRO A 99 -7.20 7.22 -26.17
C PRO A 99 -6.64 8.40 -26.95
N HIS A 100 -6.29 8.17 -28.21
CA HIS A 100 -5.63 9.14 -29.09
C HIS A 100 -6.52 10.37 -29.42
N ASP A 101 -7.73 10.48 -28.82
CA ASP A 101 -8.74 11.51 -29.07
C ASP A 101 -9.14 12.35 -27.83
N ALA A 102 -8.53 12.16 -26.67
CA ALA A 102 -8.88 12.88 -25.43
C ALA A 102 -8.29 14.31 -25.33
N GLY A 103 -8.31 15.06 -26.44
CA GLY A 103 -7.80 16.42 -26.50
C GLY A 103 -8.44 17.24 -27.61
N ARG A 104 -9.72 17.58 -27.45
CA ARG A 104 -10.27 18.79 -28.09
C ARG A 104 -10.47 19.83 -27.01
N ASP A 105 -9.57 20.81 -27.01
CA ASP A 105 -9.73 22.06 -26.28
C ASP A 105 -11.13 22.62 -26.54
N ILE A 106 -11.89 22.83 -25.47
CA ILE A 106 -13.10 23.64 -25.52
C ILE A 106 -12.66 25.10 -25.70
N GLY A 107 -12.65 25.57 -26.94
CA GLY A 107 -12.56 27.00 -27.22
C GLY A 107 -13.72 27.71 -26.53
N HIS A 108 -13.39 28.62 -25.60
CA HIS A 108 -14.33 29.59 -25.08
C HIS A 108 -14.49 30.70 -26.13
N ASP A 109 -15.67 30.79 -26.73
CA ASP A 109 -16.20 32.01 -27.35
C ASP A 109 -16.88 32.89 -26.28
#